data_AF-A0A3B8PSH6-F1
#
_entry.id   AF-A0A3B8PSH6-F1
#
_cell.length_a   1.000
_cell.length_b   1.000
_cell.length_c   1.000
_cell.angle_alpha   90.00
_cell.angle_beta   90.00
_cell.angle_gamma   90.00
#
_symmetry.space_group_name_H-M   'P 1'
#
loop_
_entity.id
_entity.type
_entity.pdbx_description
1 polymer ?
#
loop_
_entity_poly.entity_id
_entity_poly.type
_entity_poly.pdbx_seq_one_letter_code
_entity_poly.pdbx_strand_id
1 'polypeptide(L)'
;LTRVKLWHRDILPDMRLEISGDGKTWKPLAKAGGHRGHPGDVYDKVVDLPRVPSSRHLRIHFAKRQPGEKLTLAEVELWAAEPGQSNP
;
A
#
# COMPACT_ATOMS: atom_id res chain seq x y z
N LEU A 1 -7.75 5.97 -8.17
CA LEU A 1 -7.34 4.77 -7.42
C LEU A 1 -8.39 4.48 -6.36
N THR A 2 -8.70 3.22 -6.11
CA THR A 2 -9.71 2.75 -5.15
C THR A 2 -9.16 1.71 -4.18
N ARG A 3 -8.15 0.93 -4.59
CA ARG A 3 -7.58 -0.13 -3.78
C ARG A 3 -6.10 -0.35 -4.12
N VAL A 4 -5.35 -0.80 -3.12
CA VAL A 4 -4.01 -1.38 -3.26
C VAL A 4 -4.02 -2.76 -2.65
N LYS A 5 -3.34 -3.72 -3.28
CA LYS A 5 -3.13 -5.07 -2.75
C LYS A 5 -1.66 -5.39 -2.85
N LEU A 6 -1.12 -5.88 -1.76
CA LEU A 6 0.27 -6.29 -1.64
C LEU A 6 0.31 -7.78 -1.39
N TRP A 7 1.07 -8.52 -2.18
CA TRP A 7 1.44 -9.88 -1.86
C TRP A 7 2.83 -9.87 -1.24
N HIS A 8 2.96 -10.44 -0.04
CA HIS A 8 4.20 -10.37 0.74
C HIS A 8 4.54 -11.71 1.40
N ARG A 9 5.82 -11.85 1.76
CA ARG A 9 6.32 -12.90 2.67
C ARG A 9 7.04 -12.25 3.84
N ASP A 10 7.35 -13.06 4.86
CA ASP A 10 8.04 -12.65 6.08
C ASP A 10 7.22 -11.65 6.92
N ILE A 11 7.80 -10.50 7.33
CA ILE A 11 7.06 -9.41 8.00
C ILE A 11 6.55 -8.39 6.99
N LEU A 12 5.29 -7.99 7.13
CA LEU A 12 4.76 -6.73 6.64
C LEU A 12 4.73 -5.71 7.78
N PRO A 13 5.57 -4.67 7.77
CA PRO A 13 5.49 -3.61 8.78
C PRO A 13 4.23 -2.77 8.59
N ASP A 14 3.86 -2.00 9.61
CA ASP A 14 2.87 -0.93 9.46
C ASP A 14 3.24 -0.03 8.29
N MET A 15 2.23 0.45 7.58
CA MET A 15 2.45 1.22 6.36
C MET A 15 1.63 2.50 6.32
N ARG A 16 2.20 3.49 5.63
CA ARG A 16 1.54 4.73 5.25
C ARG A 16 1.61 4.88 3.74
N LEU A 17 0.47 5.15 3.14
CA LEU A 17 0.32 5.42 1.72
C LEU A 17 0.25 6.93 1.51
N GLU A 18 0.95 7.42 0.49
CA GLU A 18 1.00 8.82 0.13
C GLU A 18 0.88 8.98 -1.38
N ILE A 19 0.31 10.10 -1.81
CA ILE A 19 0.14 10.43 -3.22
C ILE A 19 0.81 11.73 -3.58
N SER A 20 1.18 11.85 -4.85
CA SER A 20 1.79 13.05 -5.39
C SER A 20 1.36 13.27 -6.85
N GLY A 21 1.17 14.54 -7.22
CA GLY A 21 0.98 14.96 -8.60
C GLY A 21 2.30 15.18 -9.34
N ASP A 22 3.36 15.54 -8.62
CA ASP A 22 4.65 16.00 -9.14
C ASP A 22 5.85 15.10 -8.76
N GLY A 23 5.62 14.08 -7.93
CA GLY A 23 6.63 13.19 -7.38
C GLY A 23 7.51 13.82 -6.30
N LYS A 24 7.30 15.10 -5.96
CA LYS A 24 8.11 15.90 -5.04
C LYS A 24 7.36 16.22 -3.76
N THR A 25 6.11 16.67 -3.89
CA THR A 25 5.23 17.02 -2.77
C THR A 25 4.30 15.86 -2.49
N TRP A 26 4.39 15.30 -1.28
CA TRP A 26 3.64 14.09 -0.90
C TRP A 26 2.55 14.43 0.10
N LYS A 27 1.34 13.93 -0.17
CA LYS A 27 0.17 14.08 0.72
C LYS A 27 -0.20 12.72 1.33
N PRO A 28 -0.54 12.66 2.62
CA PRO A 28 -1.02 11.42 3.23
C PRO A 28 -2.30 10.95 2.55
N LEU A 29 -2.41 9.65 2.32
CA LEU A 29 -3.62 9.03 1.76
C LEU A 29 -4.27 8.05 2.73
N ALA A 30 -3.52 7.06 3.22
CA ALA A 30 -4.05 6.02 4.10
C ALA A 30 -2.96 5.48 5.03
N LYS A 31 -3.40 4.80 6.10
CA LYS A 31 -2.54 3.96 6.94
C LYS A 31 -3.11 2.57 6.96
N ALA A 32 -2.25 1.56 7.02
CA ALA A 32 -2.67 0.18 7.19
C ALA A 32 -1.73 -0.53 8.15
N GLY A 33 -2.31 -1.36 9.02
CA GLY A 33 -1.56 -2.19 9.95
C GLY A 33 -0.76 -3.27 9.23
N GLY A 34 0.37 -3.63 9.82
CA GLY A 34 1.24 -4.70 9.38
C GLY A 34 0.68 -6.10 9.60
N HIS A 35 1.50 -7.10 9.30
CA HIS A 35 1.23 -8.51 9.49
C HIS A 35 2.55 -9.25 9.72
N ARG A 36 2.68 -9.96 10.85
CA ARG A 36 3.76 -10.91 11.10
C ARG A 36 3.37 -12.29 10.59
N GLY A 37 3.85 -12.66 9.41
CA GLY A 37 3.61 -13.98 8.83
C GLY A 37 4.60 -15.04 9.33
N HIS A 38 4.26 -16.31 9.11
CA HIS A 38 5.21 -17.41 9.26
C HIS A 38 6.22 -17.43 8.10
N PRO A 39 7.50 -17.77 8.35
CA PRO A 39 8.48 -17.91 7.28
C PRO A 39 8.07 -18.96 6.24
N GLY A 40 8.16 -18.61 4.96
CA GLY A 40 7.87 -19.52 3.83
C GLY A 40 6.49 -19.34 3.20
N ASP A 41 5.53 -18.77 3.92
CA ASP A 41 4.18 -18.51 3.41
C ASP A 41 4.09 -17.17 2.66
N VAL A 42 3.07 -17.07 1.81
CA VAL A 42 2.68 -15.86 1.08
C VAL A 42 1.33 -15.37 1.62
N TYR A 43 1.26 -14.08 1.89
CA TYR A 43 0.06 -13.42 2.39
C TYR A 43 -0.30 -12.25 1.50
N ASP A 44 -1.59 -11.91 1.43
CA ASP A 44 -2.04 -10.67 0.82
C ASP A 44 -2.50 -9.65 1.85
N LYS A 45 -2.32 -8.38 1.51
CA LYS A 45 -2.85 -7.25 2.27
C LYS A 45 -3.60 -6.32 1.33
N VAL A 46 -4.89 -6.20 1.55
CA VAL A 46 -5.75 -5.23 0.87
C VAL A 46 -5.85 -3.94 1.68
N VAL A 47 -5.72 -2.81 1.00
CA VAL A 47 -5.95 -1.48 1.54
C VAL A 47 -6.95 -0.78 0.62
N ASP A 48 -8.20 -0.66 1.07
CA ASP A 48 -9.18 0.19 0.40
C ASP A 48 -8.82 1.66 0.63
N LEU A 49 -8.82 2.43 -0.45
CA LEU A 49 -8.41 3.82 -0.43
C LEU A 49 -9.64 4.72 -0.32
N PRO A 50 -9.57 5.81 0.47
CA PRO A 50 -10.59 6.85 0.41
C PRO A 50 -10.57 7.50 -0.96
N ARG A 51 -11.51 8.43 -1.22
CA ARG A 51 -11.54 9.20 -2.48
C ARG A 51 -10.18 9.84 -2.76
N VAL A 52 -9.47 9.31 -3.75
CA VAL A 52 -8.12 9.74 -4.12
C VAL A 52 -8.23 10.92 -5.10
N PRO A 53 -7.66 12.10 -4.79
CA PRO A 53 -7.58 13.17 -5.77
C PRO A 53 -6.68 12.77 -6.94
N SER A 54 -6.89 13.40 -8.10
CA SER A 54 -6.08 13.15 -9.30
C SER A 54 -4.59 13.28 -8.97
N SER A 55 -3.85 12.20 -9.19
CA SER A 55 -2.44 12.05 -8.82
C SER A 55 -1.74 11.12 -9.81
N ARG A 56 -0.43 11.28 -9.94
CA ARG A 56 0.41 10.51 -10.87
C ARG A 56 1.27 9.47 -10.17
N HIS A 57 1.52 9.68 -8.88
CA HIS A 57 2.41 8.84 -8.10
C HIS A 57 1.72 8.41 -6.82
N LEU A 58 1.92 7.14 -6.48
CA LEU A 58 1.61 6.55 -5.19
C LEU A 58 2.93 6.07 -4.58
N ARG A 59 3.08 6.23 -3.27
CA ARG A 59 4.19 5.68 -2.51
C ARG A 59 3.68 4.98 -1.27
N ILE A 60 4.29 3.84 -0.97
CA ILE A 60 4.02 3.06 0.23
C ILE A 60 5.28 3.14 1.10
N HIS A 61 5.15 3.72 2.29
CA HIS A 61 6.20 3.78 3.28
C HIS A 61 5.97 2.71 4.33
N PHE A 62 6.96 1.85 4.54
CA PHE A 62 6.95 0.83 5.60
C PHE A 62 7.65 1.36 6.85
N ALA A 63 7.06 1.09 8.01
CA ALA A 63 7.66 1.38 9.29
C ALA A 63 8.97 0.61 9.49
N LYS A 64 9.79 1.08 10.44
CA LYS A 64 11.05 0.44 10.80
C LYS A 64 10.78 -0.97 11.34
N ARG A 65 11.52 -1.94 10.81
CA ARG A 65 11.54 -3.33 11.26
C ARG A 65 12.49 -3.53 12.44
N GLN A 66 12.31 -4.61 13.19
CA GLN A 66 13.30 -5.06 14.17
C GLN A 66 14.54 -5.64 13.46
N PRO A 67 15.72 -5.67 14.13
CA PRO A 67 16.89 -6.34 13.58
C PRO A 67 16.61 -7.80 13.22
N GLY A 68 17.07 -8.24 12.04
CA GLY A 68 16.87 -9.61 11.54
C GLY A 68 15.57 -9.84 10.78
N GLU A 69 14.59 -8.94 10.90
CA GLU A 69 13.35 -9.03 10.15
C GLU A 69 13.51 -8.64 8.67
N LYS A 70 12.95 -9.46 7.78
CA LYS A 70 12.93 -9.25 6.33
C LYS A 70 11.51 -8.94 5.87
N LEU A 71 11.37 -8.02 4.91
CA LEU A 71 10.14 -7.86 4.14
C LEU A 71 10.45 -8.28 2.73
N THR A 72 9.62 -9.18 2.19
CA THR A 72 9.63 -9.51 0.77
C THR A 72 8.30 -9.08 0.16
N LEU A 73 8.32 -8.16 -0.80
CA LEU A 73 7.17 -7.85 -1.63
C LEU A 73 7.25 -8.68 -2.90
N ALA A 74 6.27 -9.55 -3.11
CA ALA A 74 6.19 -10.39 -4.30
C ALA A 74 5.46 -9.66 -5.44
N GLU A 75 4.36 -8.99 -5.12
CA GLU A 75 3.51 -8.32 -6.10
C GLU A 75 2.77 -7.12 -5.49
N VAL A 76 2.49 -6.13 -6.33
CA VAL A 76 1.68 -4.96 -5.99
C VAL A 76 0.67 -4.72 -7.10
N GLU A 77 -0.60 -4.76 -6.74
CA GLU A 77 -1.72 -4.47 -7.64
C GLU A 77 -2.38 -3.14 -7.23
N LEU A 78 -2.76 -2.35 -8.24
CA LEU A 78 -3.41 -1.04 -8.06
C LEU A 78 -4.72 -1.02 -8.86
N TRP A 79 -5.83 -0.70 -8.19
CA TRP A 79 -7.13 -0.55 -8.83
C TRP A 79 -7.55 0.90 -8.89
N ALA A 80 -8.28 1.24 -9.95
CA ALA A 80 -9.00 2.49 -10.08
C ALA A 80 -10.43 2.20 -10.54
N ALA A 81 -11.38 3.02 -10.10
CA ALA A 81 -12.71 3.03 -10.70
C ALA A 81 -12.59 3.50 -12.16
N GLU A 82 -13.51 3.03 -13.00
CA GLU A 82 -13.64 3.55 -14.36
C GLU A 82 -13.93 5.05 -14.33
N PRO A 83 -13.41 5.83 -15.30
CA PRO A 83 -13.75 7.24 -15.42
C PRO A 83 -15.27 7.41 -15.52
N GLY A 84 -15.86 8.16 -14.58
CA GLY A 84 -17.30 8.44 -14.56
C GLY A 84 -18.14 7.60 -13.60
N GLN A 85 -17.58 6.55 -12.98
CA GLN A 85 -18.21 5.88 -11.85
C GLN A 85 -17.71 6.47 -10.52
N SER A 86 -18.57 7.23 -9.84
CA SER A 86 -18.39 7.50 -8.41
C SER A 86 -18.87 6.28 -7.64
N ASN A 87 -18.03 5.69 -6.78
CA ASN A 87 -18.51 4.75 -5.78
C ASN A 87 -19.54 5.45 -4.88
N PRO A 88 -20.66 4.80 -4.55
CA PRO A 88 -21.63 5.32 -3.59
C PRO A 88 -21.02 5.51 -2.20
#